data_AF-A0A2H9QE17-F1
#
_entry.id   AF-A0A2H9QE17-F1
#
_cell.length_a   1.000
_cell.length_b   1.000
_cell.length_c   1.000
_cell.angle_alpha   90.00
_cell.angle_beta   90.00
_cell.angle_gamma   90.00
#
_symmetry.space_group_name_H-M   'P 1'
#
loop_
_entity.id
_entity.type
_entity.pdbx_description
1 polymer ?
#
loop_
_entity_poly.entity_id
_entity_poly.type
_entity_poly.pdbx_seq_one_letter_code
_entity_poly.pdbx_strand_id
1 'polypeptide(L)'
;MARKKMFIIKDRPEDTIVVSVKRMLEKDYDSVAAQQDSKLSEAISQVYNKAKEIYTGRSSQEEMRRMGVYPLAEAFKILKEKACPLSLRAFTGRVGRGSIKSIKIGGRRYLTKHVVDQLTGMYTDYYSVKDSYNILNKYRPIDFRAFIGRIEKNSVPSIKIGTKRLIPRDYVELMTHVYQTYMEVRDSLAYLSGQGVKINKNAFERRLDRERIPHAKIAGKRYIDRGVLDELASQELARMNLNRQ
;
A
#
# COMPACT_ATOMS: atom_id res chain seq x y z
N MET A 1 52.62 3.20 9.95
CA MET A 1 51.62 3.29 8.85
C MET A 1 50.51 4.24 9.27
N ALA A 2 50.29 5.35 8.55
CA ALA A 2 49.21 6.27 8.86
C ALA A 2 47.84 5.56 8.71
N ARG A 3 46.95 5.70 9.70
CA ARG A 3 45.56 5.21 9.61
C ARG A 3 44.92 5.86 8.38
N LYS A 4 44.48 5.06 7.39
CA LYS A 4 43.68 5.55 6.25
C LYS A 4 42.53 6.41 6.80
N LYS A 5 42.42 7.67 6.33
CA LYS A 5 41.30 8.57 6.66
C LYS A 5 39.97 7.81 6.47
N MET A 6 39.15 7.79 7.52
CA MET A 6 37.87 7.09 7.52
C MET A 6 36.84 7.90 6.73
N PHE A 7 36.21 7.28 5.73
CA PHE A 7 35.09 7.89 5.01
C PHE A 7 33.82 7.78 5.85
N ILE A 8 33.20 8.92 6.09
CA ILE A 8 31.85 9.05 6.64
C ILE A 8 31.13 9.95 5.64
N ILE A 9 30.13 9.41 4.94
CA ILE A 9 29.22 10.25 4.17
C ILE A 9 28.37 10.98 5.20
N LYS A 10 28.29 12.32 5.09
CA LYS A 10 27.57 13.14 6.08
C LYS A 10 26.15 12.61 6.25
N ASP A 11 25.71 12.53 7.50
CA ASP A 11 24.32 12.16 7.81
C ASP A 11 23.38 13.13 7.11
N ARG A 12 22.50 12.55 6.29
CA ARG A 12 21.36 13.28 5.74
C ARG A 12 20.18 13.06 6.69
N PRO A 13 19.37 14.10 6.95
CA PRO A 13 18.13 13.91 7.70
C PRO A 13 17.29 12.81 7.03
N GLU A 14 16.67 11.97 7.85
CA GLU A 14 15.90 10.83 7.35
C GLU A 14 14.75 11.33 6.47
N ASP A 15 14.65 10.79 5.26
CA ASP A 15 13.63 11.18 4.29
C ASP A 15 12.23 10.92 4.87
N THR A 16 11.41 11.97 4.89
CA THR A 16 10.01 11.94 5.31
C THR A 16 9.20 10.82 4.64
N ILE A 17 9.54 10.46 3.41
CA ILE A 17 8.90 9.36 2.65
C ILE A 17 9.25 8.02 3.29
N VAL A 18 10.52 7.79 3.62
CA VAL A 18 10.98 6.57 4.30
C VAL A 18 10.30 6.43 5.67
N VAL A 19 10.22 7.51 6.44
CA VAL A 19 9.54 7.54 7.73
C VAL A 19 8.05 7.18 7.57
N SER A 20 7.39 7.73 6.55
CA SER A 20 5.98 7.45 6.26
C SER A 20 5.75 5.98 5.91
N VAL A 21 6.61 5.38 5.07
CA VAL A 21 6.54 3.95 4.73
C VAL A 21 6.69 3.08 5.99
N LYS A 22 7.65 3.40 6.86
CA LYS A 22 7.87 2.64 8.12
C LYS A 22 6.65 2.69 9.02
N ARG A 23 6.07 3.88 9.22
CA ARG A 23 4.82 4.05 10.00
C ARG A 23 3.67 3.22 9.44
N MET A 24 3.55 3.13 8.11
CA MET A 24 2.54 2.28 7.49
C MET A 24 2.79 0.79 7.73
N LEU A 25 4.04 0.33 7.76
CA LEU A 25 4.37 -1.07 8.05
C LEU A 25 4.10 -1.47 9.51
N GLU A 26 4.21 -0.52 10.43
CA GLU A 26 3.95 -0.72 11.86
C GLU A 26 2.46 -0.75 12.20
N LYS A 27 1.59 -0.27 11.30
CA LYS A 27 0.15 -0.21 11.52
C LYS A 27 -0.47 -1.61 11.46
N ASP A 28 -1.27 -1.93 12.48
CA ASP A 28 -2.07 -3.15 12.51
C ASP A 28 -3.35 -3.00 11.68
N TYR A 29 -3.26 -3.38 10.39
CA TYR A 29 -4.40 -3.32 9.47
C TYR A 29 -5.47 -4.37 9.74
N ASP A 30 -5.14 -5.48 10.42
CA ASP A 30 -6.13 -6.51 10.74
C ASP A 30 -7.07 -6.00 11.84
N SER A 31 -6.52 -5.33 12.86
CA SER A 31 -7.32 -4.63 13.87
C SER A 31 -8.18 -3.51 13.26
N VAL A 32 -7.61 -2.72 12.34
CA VAL A 32 -8.37 -1.67 11.62
C VAL A 32 -9.53 -2.27 10.82
N ALA A 33 -9.31 -3.39 10.13
CA ALA A 33 -10.35 -4.09 9.38
C ALA A 33 -11.48 -4.58 10.30
N ALA A 34 -11.13 -5.22 11.41
CA ALA A 34 -12.09 -5.74 12.37
C ALA A 34 -12.97 -4.63 12.96
N GLN A 35 -12.36 -3.50 13.35
CA GLN A 35 -13.09 -2.34 13.86
C GLN A 35 -14.04 -1.74 12.81
N GLN A 36 -13.59 -1.62 11.56
CA GLN A 36 -14.44 -1.12 10.47
C GLN A 36 -15.61 -2.07 10.19
N ASP A 37 -15.39 -3.39 10.23
CA ASP A 37 -16.45 -4.36 9.95
C ASP A 37 -17.50 -4.44 11.07
N SER A 38 -17.09 -4.31 12.34
CA SER A 38 -18.01 -4.21 13.48
C SER A 38 -18.91 -2.99 13.35
N LYS A 39 -18.32 -1.80 13.18
CA LYS A 39 -19.04 -0.53 13.00
C LYS A 39 -20.02 -0.59 11.83
N LEU A 40 -19.61 -1.20 10.71
CA LEU A 40 -20.49 -1.38 9.57
C LEU A 40 -21.66 -2.31 9.88
N SER A 41 -21.42 -3.43 10.55
CA SER A 41 -22.46 -4.41 10.86
C SER A 41 -23.49 -3.86 11.84
N GLU A 42 -23.05 -3.08 12.84
CA GLU A 42 -23.92 -2.33 13.75
C GLU A 42 -24.78 -1.31 12.98
N ALA A 43 -24.16 -0.50 12.12
CA ALA A 43 -24.86 0.51 11.34
C ALA A 43 -25.89 -0.11 10.36
N ILE A 44 -25.55 -1.21 9.71
CA ILE A 44 -26.48 -1.96 8.85
C ILE A 44 -27.68 -2.46 9.67
N SER A 45 -27.45 -3.01 10.86
CA SER A 45 -28.51 -3.57 11.71
C SER A 45 -29.50 -2.49 12.17
N GLN A 46 -29.00 -1.32 12.58
CA GLN A 46 -29.84 -0.19 12.96
C GLN A 46 -30.70 0.31 11.79
N VAL A 47 -30.11 0.43 10.60
CA VAL A 47 -30.83 0.86 9.39
C VAL A 47 -31.85 -0.17 8.94
N TYR A 48 -31.52 -1.46 9.03
CA TYR A 48 -32.42 -2.56 8.65
C TYR A 48 -33.72 -2.56 9.45
N ASN A 49 -33.63 -2.43 10.78
CA ASN A 49 -34.81 -2.46 11.64
C ASN A 49 -35.79 -1.33 11.28
N LYS A 50 -35.28 -0.11 11.15
CA LYS A 50 -36.10 1.05 10.77
C LYS A 50 -36.66 0.94 9.35
N ALA A 51 -35.86 0.43 8.40
CA ALA A 51 -36.31 0.27 7.02
C ALA A 51 -37.39 -0.82 6.87
N LYS A 52 -37.36 -1.85 7.72
CA LYS A 52 -38.40 -2.89 7.76
C LYS A 52 -39.75 -2.33 8.23
N GLU A 53 -39.75 -1.42 9.20
CA GLU A 53 -40.96 -0.73 9.68
C GLU A 53 -41.58 0.11 8.57
N ILE A 54 -40.77 0.92 7.88
CA ILE A 54 -41.21 1.81 6.80
C ILE A 54 -41.78 1.05 5.60
N TYR A 55 -41.20 -0.10 5.26
CA TYR A 55 -41.63 -0.89 4.10
C TYR A 55 -43.10 -1.35 4.17
N THR A 56 -43.69 -1.38 5.36
CA THR A 56 -45.10 -1.75 5.54
C THR A 56 -46.08 -0.65 5.10
N GLY A 57 -45.61 0.59 4.88
CA GLY A 57 -46.41 1.74 4.42
C GLY A 57 -46.37 1.98 2.89
N ARG A 58 -47.43 2.62 2.35
CA ARG A 58 -47.60 2.92 0.90
C ARG A 58 -46.58 3.93 0.31
N SER A 59 -45.85 4.71 1.14
CA SER A 59 -44.85 5.73 0.73
C SER A 59 -43.38 5.32 0.99
N SER A 60 -43.10 4.02 1.05
CA SER A 60 -41.88 3.48 1.65
C SER A 60 -40.56 3.75 0.91
N GLN A 61 -40.56 3.86 -0.42
CA GLN A 61 -39.32 3.94 -1.22
C GLN A 61 -38.54 5.25 -0.97
N GLU A 62 -39.25 6.37 -0.93
CA GLU A 62 -38.63 7.69 -0.83
C GLU A 62 -38.15 7.99 0.60
N GLU A 63 -38.87 7.50 1.59
CA GLU A 63 -38.44 7.49 3.00
C GLU A 63 -37.21 6.60 3.20
N MET A 64 -37.19 5.39 2.60
CA MET A 64 -36.01 4.51 2.62
C MET A 64 -34.78 5.19 2.00
N ARG A 65 -34.95 5.93 0.89
CA ARG A 65 -33.86 6.73 0.30
C ARG A 65 -33.35 7.80 1.24
N ARG A 66 -34.24 8.55 1.90
CA ARG A 66 -33.86 9.58 2.89
C ARG A 66 -33.09 8.99 4.08
N MET A 67 -33.36 7.74 4.42
CA MET A 67 -32.62 6.97 5.43
C MET A 67 -31.28 6.38 4.92
N GLY A 68 -30.94 6.61 3.65
CA GLY A 68 -29.74 6.08 3.04
C GLY A 68 -29.86 4.59 2.70
N VAL A 69 -31.05 4.09 2.37
CA VAL A 69 -31.27 2.73 1.86
C VAL A 69 -31.59 2.81 0.38
N TYR A 70 -30.66 2.34 -0.44
CA TYR A 70 -30.72 2.50 -1.89
C TYR A 70 -31.04 1.17 -2.58
N PRO A 71 -31.92 1.17 -3.59
CA PRO A 71 -32.02 0.08 -4.54
C PRO A 71 -30.67 -0.20 -5.22
N LEU A 72 -30.41 -1.45 -5.64
CA LEU A 72 -29.11 -1.83 -6.19
C LEU A 72 -28.70 -1.01 -7.41
N ALA A 73 -29.63 -0.66 -8.30
CA ALA A 73 -29.35 0.15 -9.49
C ALA A 73 -28.88 1.57 -9.12
N GLU A 74 -29.51 2.17 -8.12
CA GLU A 74 -29.20 3.51 -7.62
C GLU A 74 -27.87 3.52 -6.86
N ALA A 75 -27.67 2.54 -5.97
CA ALA A 75 -26.40 2.34 -5.28
C ALA A 75 -25.24 2.14 -6.28
N PHE A 76 -25.47 1.37 -7.36
CA PHE A 76 -24.48 1.19 -8.41
C PHE A 76 -24.17 2.51 -9.13
N LYS A 77 -25.18 3.33 -9.44
CA LYS A 77 -24.99 4.64 -10.07
C LYS A 77 -24.10 5.53 -9.22
N ILE A 78 -24.42 5.67 -7.93
CA ILE A 78 -23.61 6.44 -6.96
C ILE A 78 -22.17 5.91 -6.92
N LEU A 79 -21.99 4.59 -6.84
CA LEU A 79 -20.67 3.98 -6.82
C LEU A 79 -19.90 4.21 -8.12
N LYS A 80 -20.60 4.19 -9.27
CA LYS A 80 -19.98 4.35 -10.59
C LYS A 80 -19.48 5.77 -10.82
N GLU A 81 -20.22 6.77 -10.35
CA GLU A 81 -19.83 8.18 -10.39
C GLU A 81 -18.60 8.46 -9.53
N LYS A 82 -18.46 7.75 -8.40
CA LYS A 82 -17.34 7.98 -7.46
C LYS A 82 -16.04 7.28 -7.84
N ALA A 83 -16.06 5.96 -8.06
CA ALA A 83 -14.81 5.20 -8.32
C ALA A 83 -15.00 3.74 -8.77
N CYS A 84 -16.23 3.22 -8.86
CA CYS A 84 -16.44 1.77 -8.97
C CYS A 84 -15.96 1.20 -10.32
N PRO A 85 -14.96 0.29 -10.31
CA PRO A 85 -14.41 -0.28 -11.53
C PRO A 85 -15.29 -1.41 -12.10
N LEU A 86 -16.33 -1.83 -11.39
CA LEU A 86 -17.16 -2.96 -11.79
C LEU A 86 -18.20 -2.57 -12.86
N SER A 87 -18.62 -3.56 -13.64
CA SER A 87 -19.86 -3.50 -14.41
C SER A 87 -21.06 -3.78 -13.51
N LEU A 88 -22.25 -3.32 -13.91
CA LEU A 88 -23.49 -3.56 -13.16
C LEU A 88 -23.72 -5.05 -12.91
N ARG A 89 -23.48 -5.91 -13.93
CA ARG A 89 -23.60 -7.37 -13.80
C ARG A 89 -22.66 -7.95 -12.75
N ALA A 90 -21.39 -7.52 -12.75
CA ALA A 90 -20.42 -8.00 -11.77
C ALA A 90 -20.78 -7.54 -10.36
N PHE A 91 -21.30 -6.31 -10.24
CA PHE A 91 -21.77 -5.75 -8.98
C PHE A 91 -22.98 -6.51 -8.42
N THR A 92 -24.04 -6.69 -9.19
CA THR A 92 -25.25 -7.43 -8.75
C THR A 92 -24.92 -8.89 -8.42
N GLY A 93 -24.05 -9.53 -9.20
CA GLY A 93 -23.56 -10.87 -8.90
C GLY A 93 -22.81 -10.96 -7.56
N ARG A 94 -21.99 -9.95 -7.23
CA ARG A 94 -21.28 -9.87 -5.93
C ARG A 94 -22.23 -9.68 -4.74
N VAL A 95 -23.27 -8.87 -4.91
CA VAL A 95 -24.34 -8.70 -3.92
C VAL A 95 -25.11 -10.01 -3.73
N GLY A 96 -25.46 -10.69 -4.82
CA GLY A 96 -26.17 -11.98 -4.79
C GLY A 96 -25.39 -13.07 -4.05
N ARG A 97 -24.06 -13.11 -4.23
CA ARG A 97 -23.15 -14.06 -3.56
C ARG A 97 -22.78 -13.67 -2.12
N GLY A 98 -23.26 -12.52 -1.62
CA GLY A 98 -22.96 -12.06 -0.26
C GLY A 98 -21.57 -11.44 -0.06
N SER A 99 -20.76 -11.32 -1.12
CA SER A 99 -19.44 -10.65 -1.03
C SER A 99 -19.54 -9.14 -0.82
N ILE A 100 -20.70 -8.56 -1.13
CA ILE A 100 -21.08 -7.19 -0.76
C ILE A 100 -22.27 -7.32 0.19
N LYS A 101 -22.15 -6.78 1.40
CA LYS A 101 -23.21 -6.79 2.41
C LYS A 101 -24.44 -6.06 1.86
N SER A 102 -25.62 -6.64 2.00
CA SER A 102 -26.89 -6.05 1.56
C SER A 102 -28.00 -6.47 2.51
N ILE A 103 -29.07 -5.68 2.55
CA ILE A 103 -30.26 -6.01 3.32
C ILE A 103 -31.37 -6.44 2.37
N LYS A 104 -32.20 -7.40 2.77
CA LYS A 104 -33.34 -7.87 1.98
C LYS A 104 -34.64 -7.41 2.65
N ILE A 105 -35.42 -6.59 1.94
CA ILE A 105 -36.67 -6.02 2.42
C ILE A 105 -37.73 -6.28 1.34
N GLY A 106 -38.85 -6.91 1.73
CA GLY A 106 -39.94 -7.20 0.80
C GLY A 106 -39.53 -8.02 -0.44
N GLY A 107 -38.58 -8.95 -0.27
CA GLY A 107 -38.06 -9.76 -1.38
C GLY A 107 -36.96 -9.08 -2.21
N ARG A 108 -36.78 -7.76 -2.13
CA ARG A 108 -35.78 -6.99 -2.87
C ARG A 108 -34.53 -6.72 -2.02
N ARG A 109 -33.36 -6.62 -2.66
CA ARG A 109 -32.09 -6.28 -1.99
C ARG A 109 -31.79 -4.80 -2.10
N TYR A 110 -31.26 -4.25 -1.01
CA TYR A 110 -30.86 -2.86 -0.89
C TYR A 110 -29.46 -2.75 -0.30
N LEU A 111 -28.81 -1.63 -0.57
CA LEU A 111 -27.55 -1.24 0.03
C LEU A 111 -27.77 -0.04 0.94
N THR A 112 -27.22 -0.10 2.14
CA THR A 112 -27.21 1.07 3.02
C THR A 112 -26.10 2.02 2.59
N LYS A 113 -26.25 3.31 2.92
CA LYS A 113 -25.26 4.35 2.71
C LYS A 113 -23.90 3.94 3.27
N HIS A 114 -23.88 3.32 4.44
CA HIS A 114 -22.65 2.82 5.06
C HIS A 114 -21.92 1.80 4.18
N VAL A 115 -22.62 0.88 3.51
CA VAL A 115 -21.98 -0.06 2.57
C VAL A 115 -21.49 0.66 1.32
N VAL A 116 -22.27 1.60 0.79
CA VAL A 116 -21.87 2.40 -0.37
C VAL A 116 -20.61 3.22 -0.08
N ASP A 117 -20.56 3.87 1.08
CA ASP A 117 -19.42 4.68 1.51
C ASP A 117 -18.18 3.80 1.77
N GLN A 118 -18.35 2.63 2.40
CA GLN A 118 -17.24 1.67 2.57
C GLN A 118 -16.69 1.20 1.22
N LEU A 119 -17.56 0.81 0.28
CA LEU A 119 -17.12 0.40 -1.06
C LEU A 119 -16.42 1.55 -1.80
N THR A 120 -16.90 2.78 -1.63
CA THR A 120 -16.25 3.97 -2.19
C THR A 120 -14.84 4.11 -1.63
N GLY A 121 -14.67 4.08 -0.30
CA GLY A 121 -13.36 4.11 0.36
C GLY A 121 -12.46 2.97 -0.11
N MET A 122 -12.98 1.74 -0.22
CA MET A 122 -12.21 0.60 -0.75
C MET A 122 -11.66 0.83 -2.16
N TYR A 123 -12.43 1.47 -3.04
CA TYR A 123 -12.00 1.74 -4.42
C TYR A 123 -11.08 2.95 -4.54
N THR A 124 -11.19 3.91 -3.62
CA THR A 124 -10.43 5.17 -3.65
C THR A 124 -9.13 5.06 -2.86
N ASP A 125 -9.13 4.45 -1.68
CA ASP A 125 -7.99 4.43 -0.76
C ASP A 125 -7.08 3.21 -0.93
N TYR A 126 -7.53 2.21 -1.70
CA TYR A 126 -6.79 0.96 -1.87
C TYR A 126 -6.65 0.52 -3.32
N TYR A 127 -5.59 -0.23 -3.57
CA TYR A 127 -5.38 -1.02 -4.78
C TYR A 127 -5.67 -2.50 -4.52
N SER A 128 -6.00 -3.23 -5.60
CA SER A 128 -5.95 -4.68 -5.53
C SER A 128 -4.50 -5.17 -5.45
N VAL A 129 -4.29 -6.39 -4.96
CA VAL A 129 -2.96 -7.03 -4.92
C VAL A 129 -2.32 -7.04 -6.31
N LYS A 130 -3.11 -7.33 -7.36
CA LYS A 130 -2.63 -7.38 -8.75
C LYS A 130 -2.23 -6.00 -9.27
N ASP A 131 -3.03 -4.98 -8.99
CA ASP A 131 -2.73 -3.61 -9.45
C ASP A 131 -1.49 -3.06 -8.74
N SER A 132 -1.39 -3.26 -7.43
CA SER A 132 -0.23 -2.88 -6.64
C SER A 132 1.04 -3.55 -7.13
N TYR A 133 0.97 -4.85 -7.43
CA TYR A 133 2.06 -5.58 -8.05
C TYR A 133 2.47 -4.95 -9.39
N ASN A 134 1.50 -4.73 -10.29
CA ASN A 134 1.78 -4.17 -11.61
C ASN A 134 2.42 -2.77 -11.53
N ILE A 135 2.02 -1.95 -10.56
CA ILE A 135 2.60 -0.61 -10.36
C ILE A 135 4.04 -0.74 -9.88
N LEU A 136 4.27 -1.48 -8.79
CA LEU A 136 5.59 -1.59 -8.17
C LEU A 136 6.59 -2.36 -9.06
N ASN A 137 6.13 -3.37 -9.79
CA ASN A 137 6.96 -4.21 -10.66
C ASN A 137 7.59 -3.44 -11.81
N LYS A 138 7.00 -2.30 -12.23
CA LYS A 138 7.57 -1.42 -13.26
C LYS A 138 8.90 -0.80 -12.84
N TYR A 139 9.01 -0.45 -11.56
CA TYR A 139 10.20 0.18 -11.01
C TYR A 139 11.17 -0.83 -10.44
N ARG A 140 10.62 -1.93 -9.92
CA ARG A 140 11.42 -2.99 -9.33
C ARG A 140 10.83 -4.36 -9.62
N PRO A 141 11.37 -5.06 -10.64
CA PRO A 141 10.90 -6.38 -11.01
C PRO A 141 10.99 -7.37 -9.85
N ILE A 142 9.86 -7.99 -9.53
CA ILE A 142 9.71 -9.04 -8.55
C ILE A 142 8.75 -10.08 -9.11
N ASP A 143 8.92 -11.34 -8.75
CA ASP A 143 7.94 -12.36 -9.09
C ASP A 143 6.61 -12.14 -8.32
N PHE A 144 5.47 -12.44 -8.96
CA PHE A 144 4.16 -12.23 -8.35
C PHE A 144 3.95 -13.10 -7.11
N ARG A 145 4.44 -14.34 -7.10
CA ARG A 145 4.36 -15.23 -5.93
C ARG A 145 5.24 -14.71 -4.80
N ALA A 146 6.42 -14.17 -5.14
CA ALA A 146 7.27 -13.50 -4.15
C ALA A 146 6.60 -12.25 -3.56
N PHE A 147 5.85 -11.49 -4.36
CA PHE A 147 5.07 -10.35 -3.88
C PHE A 147 3.97 -10.79 -2.90
N ILE A 148 3.20 -11.84 -3.23
CA ILE A 148 2.21 -12.43 -2.31
C ILE A 148 2.87 -12.86 -1.00
N GLY A 149 4.02 -13.55 -1.07
CA GLY A 149 4.76 -13.97 0.12
C GLY A 149 5.23 -12.79 1.00
N ARG A 150 5.50 -11.61 0.42
CA ARG A 150 5.82 -10.40 1.21
C ARG A 150 4.60 -9.87 1.97
N ILE A 151 3.42 -9.96 1.37
CA ILE A 151 2.16 -9.59 2.03
C ILE A 151 1.89 -10.55 3.20
N GLU A 152 2.06 -11.85 3.00
CA GLU A 152 1.89 -12.87 4.05
C GLU A 152 2.86 -12.70 5.21
N LYS A 153 4.07 -12.18 4.94
CA LYS A 153 5.10 -11.88 5.94
C LYS A 153 5.02 -10.46 6.51
N ASN A 154 3.93 -9.74 6.28
CA ASN A 154 3.71 -8.35 6.72
C ASN A 154 4.83 -7.37 6.30
N SER A 155 5.56 -7.71 5.24
CA SER A 155 6.58 -6.85 4.62
C SER A 155 5.98 -5.90 3.58
N VAL A 156 4.70 -6.07 3.27
CA VAL A 156 3.86 -5.16 2.49
C VAL A 156 2.55 -5.03 3.29
N PRO A 157 2.14 -3.82 3.69
CA PRO A 157 0.92 -3.65 4.46
C PRO A 157 -0.27 -4.03 3.59
N SER A 158 -1.22 -4.73 4.17
CA SER A 158 -2.45 -5.09 3.50
C SER A 158 -3.61 -5.13 4.48
N ILE A 159 -4.80 -4.84 3.98
CA ILE A 159 -6.04 -4.92 4.75
C ILE A 159 -6.96 -5.95 4.09
N LYS A 160 -7.66 -6.74 4.90
CA LYS A 160 -8.70 -7.66 4.43
C LYS A 160 -10.08 -7.04 4.69
N ILE A 161 -10.73 -6.54 3.64
CA ILE A 161 -12.08 -5.99 3.72
C ILE A 161 -13.03 -6.95 2.99
N GLY A 162 -13.95 -7.55 3.75
CA GLY A 162 -14.78 -8.66 3.28
C GLY A 162 -13.92 -9.84 2.83
N THR A 163 -14.09 -10.26 1.58
CA THR A 163 -13.33 -11.39 1.00
C THR A 163 -12.06 -10.97 0.26
N LYS A 164 -11.77 -9.66 0.17
CA LYS A 164 -10.64 -9.15 -0.60
C LYS A 164 -9.52 -8.68 0.30
N ARG A 165 -8.31 -9.08 -0.06
CA ARG A 165 -7.09 -8.43 0.42
C ARG A 165 -6.73 -7.28 -0.50
N LEU A 166 -6.45 -6.13 0.09
CA LEU A 166 -6.18 -4.86 -0.58
C LEU A 166 -4.92 -4.23 0.01
N ILE A 167 -4.26 -3.38 -0.76
CA ILE A 167 -3.04 -2.68 -0.34
C ILE A 167 -3.33 -1.17 -0.33
N PRO A 168 -2.98 -0.44 0.74
CA PRO A 168 -3.16 1.01 0.80
C PRO A 168 -2.50 1.71 -0.40
N ARG A 169 -3.18 2.66 -1.04
CA ARG A 169 -2.62 3.39 -2.18
C ARG A 169 -1.39 4.19 -1.80
N ASP A 170 -1.46 4.91 -0.68
CA ASP A 170 -0.35 5.70 -0.15
C ASP A 170 0.92 4.86 -0.02
N TYR A 171 0.80 3.61 0.44
CA TYR A 171 1.96 2.72 0.53
C TYR A 171 2.56 2.42 -0.85
N VAL A 172 1.72 2.14 -1.84
CA VAL A 172 2.17 1.85 -3.22
C VAL A 172 2.85 3.08 -3.83
N GLU A 173 2.31 4.27 -3.59
CA GLU A 173 2.86 5.54 -4.09
C GLU A 173 4.19 5.88 -3.42
N LEU A 174 4.25 5.82 -2.09
CA LEU A 174 5.48 6.05 -1.34
C LEU A 174 6.57 5.02 -1.69
N MET A 175 6.21 3.73 -1.80
CA MET A 175 7.16 2.70 -2.22
C MET A 175 7.63 2.87 -3.67
N THR A 176 6.77 3.38 -4.56
CA THR A 176 7.15 3.74 -5.91
C THR A 176 8.24 4.82 -5.89
N HIS A 177 8.04 5.87 -5.08
CA HIS A 177 9.06 6.89 -4.88
C HIS A 177 10.36 6.29 -4.34
N VAL A 178 10.28 5.44 -3.30
CA VAL A 178 11.46 4.75 -2.74
C VAL A 178 12.20 3.95 -3.81
N TYR A 179 11.51 3.23 -4.69
CA TYR A 179 12.17 2.46 -5.77
C TYR A 179 12.80 3.35 -6.85
N GLN A 180 12.32 4.57 -7.02
CA GLN A 180 12.88 5.54 -7.96
C GLN A 180 14.13 6.23 -7.39
N THR A 181 14.11 6.60 -6.12
CA THR A 181 15.18 7.43 -5.50
C THR A 181 16.22 6.62 -4.74
N TYR A 182 15.85 5.44 -4.23
CA TYR A 182 16.74 4.54 -3.51
C TYR A 182 17.10 3.31 -4.35
N MET A 183 18.21 2.69 -3.98
CA MET A 183 18.67 1.42 -4.53
C MET A 183 18.82 0.39 -3.40
N GLU A 184 18.40 -0.85 -3.62
CA GLU A 184 18.68 -1.90 -2.63
C GLU A 184 20.20 -2.16 -2.58
N VAL A 185 20.71 -2.47 -1.40
CA VAL A 185 22.13 -2.79 -1.16
C VAL A 185 22.66 -3.85 -2.14
N ARG A 186 21.85 -4.86 -2.48
CA ARG A 186 22.20 -5.90 -3.44
C ARG A 186 22.56 -5.33 -4.82
N ASP A 187 21.80 -4.33 -5.26
CA ASP A 187 21.92 -3.72 -6.58
C ASP A 187 22.98 -2.59 -6.57
N SER A 188 23.24 -2.01 -5.39
CA SER A 188 24.20 -0.91 -5.19
C SER A 188 25.64 -1.27 -5.55
N LEU A 189 26.07 -2.52 -5.30
CA LEU A 189 27.42 -2.96 -5.67
C LEU A 189 27.63 -3.03 -7.18
N ALA A 190 26.61 -3.48 -7.92
CA ALA A 190 26.67 -3.53 -9.38
C ALA A 190 26.71 -2.11 -9.96
N TYR A 191 25.91 -1.20 -9.39
CA TYR A 191 25.93 0.23 -9.74
C TYR A 191 27.31 0.86 -9.55
N LEU A 192 27.90 0.73 -8.36
CA LEU A 192 29.24 1.25 -8.06
C LEU A 192 30.31 0.66 -8.98
N SER A 193 30.24 -0.65 -9.26
CA SER A 193 31.16 -1.30 -10.20
C SER A 193 31.03 -0.74 -11.62
N GLY A 194 29.81 -0.41 -12.06
CA GLY A 194 29.56 0.24 -13.35
C GLY A 194 30.17 1.64 -13.46
N GLN A 195 30.30 2.35 -12.34
CA GLN A 195 31.02 3.61 -12.25
C GLN A 195 32.54 3.46 -12.04
N GLY A 196 33.09 2.24 -12.16
CA GLY A 196 34.52 1.96 -12.01
C GLY A 196 34.98 1.75 -10.57
N VAL A 197 34.07 1.78 -9.58
CA VAL A 197 34.38 1.61 -8.16
C VAL A 197 34.22 0.16 -7.74
N LYS A 198 35.34 -0.55 -7.60
CA LYS A 198 35.37 -1.96 -7.16
C LYS A 198 35.51 -2.05 -5.64
N ILE A 199 34.40 -2.29 -4.94
CA ILE A 199 34.38 -2.55 -3.50
C ILE A 199 33.98 -4.01 -3.25
N ASN A 200 34.74 -4.71 -2.40
CA ASN A 200 34.37 -6.06 -1.97
C ASN A 200 33.05 -6.02 -1.16
N LYS A 201 32.14 -6.96 -1.43
CA LYS A 201 30.84 -7.09 -0.73
C LYS A 201 30.97 -7.05 0.80
N ASN A 202 31.88 -7.83 1.39
CA ASN A 202 32.06 -7.87 2.85
C ASN A 202 32.57 -6.53 3.40
N ALA A 203 33.37 -5.81 2.63
CA ALA A 203 33.83 -4.47 3.01
C ALA A 203 32.69 -3.44 2.92
N PHE A 204 31.81 -3.58 1.93
CA PHE A 204 30.63 -2.73 1.78
C PHE A 204 29.62 -2.94 2.90
N GLU A 205 29.29 -4.21 3.21
CA GLU A 205 28.40 -4.56 4.31
C GLU A 205 28.93 -4.06 5.67
N ARG A 206 30.22 -4.22 5.94
CA ARG A 206 30.84 -3.67 7.16
C ARG A 206 30.77 -2.14 7.25
N ARG A 207 30.75 -1.43 6.12
CA ARG A 207 30.59 0.04 6.11
C ARG A 207 29.15 0.42 6.44
N LEU A 208 28.18 -0.35 5.95
CA LEU A 208 26.76 -0.19 6.30
C LEU A 208 26.52 -0.49 7.79
N ASP A 209 27.07 -1.59 8.31
CA ASP A 209 26.91 -1.99 9.71
C ASP A 209 27.58 -1.03 10.69
N ARG A 210 28.61 -0.31 10.24
CA ARG A 210 29.31 0.74 11.01
C ARG A 210 28.75 2.14 10.74
N GLU A 211 27.59 2.23 10.08
CA GLU A 211 26.88 3.49 9.79
C GLU A 211 27.73 4.52 9.03
N ARG A 212 28.70 4.05 8.23
CA ARG A 212 29.55 4.94 7.40
C ARG A 212 28.89 5.31 6.08
N ILE A 213 27.89 4.53 5.69
CA ILE A 213 27.05 4.76 4.52
C ILE A 213 25.61 4.87 5.04
N PRO A 214 25.00 6.07 4.96
CA PRO A 214 23.61 6.27 5.32
C PRO A 214 22.69 5.34 4.52
N HIS A 215 21.80 4.65 5.21
CA HIS A 215 20.87 3.71 4.58
C HIS A 215 19.57 3.58 5.39
N ALA A 216 18.48 3.29 4.69
CA ALA A 216 17.17 3.06 5.28
C ALA A 216 16.84 1.55 5.30
N LYS A 217 16.39 1.04 6.45
CA LYS A 217 15.82 -0.31 6.55
C LYS A 217 14.31 -0.25 6.36
N ILE A 218 13.81 -0.83 5.27
CA ILE A 218 12.38 -0.89 4.92
C ILE A 218 12.01 -2.34 4.66
N ALA A 219 11.00 -2.85 5.37
CA ALA A 219 10.48 -4.21 5.20
C ALA A 219 11.59 -5.30 5.21
N GLY A 220 12.54 -5.18 6.15
CA GLY A 220 13.67 -6.11 6.31
C GLY A 220 14.81 -5.96 5.30
N LYS A 221 14.70 -5.05 4.33
CA LYS A 221 15.73 -4.76 3.31
C LYS A 221 16.40 -3.42 3.57
N ARG A 222 17.67 -3.29 3.19
CA ARG A 222 18.44 -2.03 3.27
C ARG A 222 18.44 -1.33 1.91
N TYR A 223 18.15 -0.05 1.93
CA TYR A 223 18.07 0.85 0.78
C TYR A 223 19.04 2.02 0.98
N ILE A 224 19.76 2.39 -0.07
CA ILE A 224 20.70 3.51 -0.07
C ILE A 224 20.18 4.54 -1.07
N ASP A 225 20.14 5.79 -0.66
CA ASP A 225 19.80 6.91 -1.55
C ASP A 225 20.79 6.97 -2.72
N ARG A 226 20.30 7.16 -3.95
CA ARG A 226 21.19 7.19 -5.13
C ARG A 226 22.24 8.30 -5.05
N GLY A 227 21.88 9.48 -4.52
CA GLY A 227 22.84 10.56 -4.30
C GLY A 227 23.92 10.23 -3.26
N VAL A 228 23.62 9.35 -2.29
CA VAL A 228 24.63 8.80 -1.37
C VAL A 228 25.58 7.84 -2.11
N LEU A 229 25.06 7.03 -3.05
CA LEU A 229 25.90 6.16 -3.87
C LEU A 229 26.80 6.95 -4.83
N ASP A 230 26.29 8.03 -5.43
CA ASP A 230 27.07 8.89 -6.33
C ASP A 230 28.19 9.64 -5.58
N GLU A 231 27.90 10.11 -4.35
CA GLU A 231 28.91 10.70 -3.47
C GLU A 231 29.97 9.67 -3.08
N LEU A 232 29.55 8.45 -2.71
CA LEU A 232 30.47 7.35 -2.40
C LEU A 232 31.37 7.02 -3.58
N ALA A 233 30.82 6.96 -4.79
CA ALA A 233 31.57 6.64 -5.99
C ALA A 233 32.61 7.72 -6.31
N SER A 234 32.20 8.99 -6.26
CA SER A 234 33.07 10.14 -6.49
C SER A 234 34.25 10.17 -5.51
N GLN A 235 34.00 9.91 -4.23
CA GLN A 235 35.03 9.85 -3.19
C GLN A 235 36.01 8.69 -3.40
N GLU A 236 35.53 7.51 -3.79
CA GLU A 236 36.39 6.35 -4.04
C GLU A 236 37.22 6.52 -5.33
N LEU A 237 36.65 7.10 -6.39
CA LEU A 237 37.39 7.40 -7.62
C LEU A 237 38.51 8.44 -7.39
N ALA A 238 38.21 9.53 -6.70
CA ALA A 238 39.21 10.54 -6.33
C ALA A 238 40.39 9.91 -5.57
N ARG A 239 40.09 8.99 -4.65
CA ARG A 239 41.10 8.25 -3.91
C ARG A 239 41.90 7.27 -4.78
N MET A 240 41.27 6.59 -5.72
CA MET A 240 41.99 5.70 -6.65
C MET A 240 43.00 6.49 -7.50
N ASN A 241 42.61 7.69 -7.94
CA ASN A 241 43.50 8.58 -8.71
C ASN A 241 44.65 9.11 -7.85
N LEU A 242 44.39 9.50 -6.59
CA LEU A 242 45.43 9.95 -5.65
C LEU A 242 46.47 8.87 -5.31
N ASN A 243 46.10 7.58 -5.31
CA ASN A 243 47.06 6.50 -5.03
C ASN A 243 47.83 6.03 -6.29
N ARG A 244 47.49 6.57 -7.47
CA ARG A 244 48.19 6.28 -8.74
C ARG A 244 49.26 7.33 -9.08
N GLN A 245 49.22 8.48 -8.41
CA GLN A 245 50.28 9.49 -8.41
C GLN A 245 51.30 9.15 -7.32
#